data_AF-A0AAD4HUV9-F1
#
_entry.id   AF-A0AAD4HUV9-F1
#
_cell.length_a   1.000
_cell.length_b   1.000
_cell.length_c   1.000
_cell.angle_alpha   90.00
_cell.angle_beta   90.00
_cell.angle_gamma   90.00
#
_symmetry.space_group_name_H-M   'P 1'
#
loop_
_entity.id
_entity.type
_entity.pdbx_description
1 polymer ?
#
loop_
_entity_poly.entity_id
_entity_poly.type
_entity_poly.pdbx_seq_one_letter_code
_entity_poly.pdbx_strand_id
1 'polypeptide(L)' 'DIICSVNLQHNCIDSKCVDMRQQHVLQEQIQTTRTKPVVDHQPTPHFFLNTYSIHNCDHIRLVIPEALR' A
#
# COMPACT_ATOMS: atom_id res chain seq x y z
N ASP A 1 -3.67 -18.04 -12.48
CA ASP A 1 -2.35 -17.68 -11.95
C ASP A 1 -2.21 -16.20 -11.67
N ILE A 2 -1.51 -15.87 -10.58
CA ILE A 2 -1.13 -14.49 -10.22
C ILE A 2 0.34 -14.33 -10.58
N ILE A 3 0.66 -13.43 -11.51
CA ILE A 3 2.03 -13.21 -12.01
C ILE A 3 2.84 -12.37 -11.03
N CYS A 4 2.27 -11.29 -10.51
CA CYS A 4 2.93 -10.42 -9.54
C CYS A 4 1.92 -9.69 -8.65
N SER A 5 2.37 -9.26 -7.47
CA SER A 5 1.61 -8.38 -6.58
C SER A 5 2.12 -6.94 -6.71
N VAL A 6 1.22 -6.00 -6.90
CA VAL A 6 1.55 -4.57 -6.99
C VAL A 6 1.63 -3.95 -5.61
N ASN A 7 2.52 -2.96 -5.46
CA ASN A 7 2.61 -2.16 -4.24
C ASN A 7 1.87 -0.84 -4.46
N LEU A 8 0.63 -0.78 -3.98
CA LEU A 8 -0.18 0.43 -3.97
C LEU A 8 -0.08 1.11 -2.61
N GLN A 9 0.21 2.41 -2.64
CA GLN A 9 0.30 3.24 -1.44
C GLN A 9 -0.75 4.34 -1.53
N HIS A 10 -1.56 4.52 -0.48
CA HIS A 10 -2.59 5.55 -0.46
C HIS A 10 -1.97 6.95 -0.38
N ASN A 11 -2.47 7.88 -1.18
CA ASN A 11 -2.04 9.27 -1.13
C ASN A 11 -2.72 9.98 0.06
N CYS A 12 -2.17 9.75 1.24
CA CYS A 12 -2.74 10.23 2.50
C CYS A 12 -2.72 11.76 2.61
N ILE A 13 -1.77 12.42 1.95
CA ILE A 13 -1.58 13.87 2.00
C ILE A 13 -2.73 14.56 1.28
N ASP A 14 -2.96 14.22 0.01
CA ASP A 14 -4.02 14.85 -0.78
C ASP A 14 -5.42 14.44 -0.29
N SER A 15 -5.54 13.22 0.22
CA SER A 15 -6.78 12.72 0.81
C SER A 15 -6.99 13.13 2.28
N LYS A 16 -6.10 13.94 2.87
CA LYS A 16 -6.21 14.49 4.23
C LYS A 16 -6.52 13.44 5.29
N CYS A 17 -5.85 12.30 5.23
CA CYS A 17 -6.00 11.24 6.23
C CYS A 17 -5.28 11.65 7.52
N VAL A 18 -6.02 12.24 8.45
CA VAL A 18 -5.50 12.75 9.74
C VAL A 18 -5.82 11.82 10.91
N ASP A 19 -6.85 11.00 10.77
CA ASP A 19 -7.30 10.11 11.82
C ASP A 19 -6.37 8.90 11.97
N MET A 20 -6.31 8.37 13.19
CA MET A 20 -5.52 7.21 13.54
C MET A 20 -6.41 6.19 14.23
N ARG A 21 -6.29 4.92 13.85
CA ARG A 21 -6.95 3.80 14.52
C ARG A 21 -5.93 2.87 15.14
N GLN A 22 -6.31 2.20 16.23
CA GLN A 22 -5.48 1.16 16.83
C GLN A 22 -5.63 -0.14 16.05
N GLN A 23 -4.51 -0.77 15.72
CA GLN A 23 -4.48 -2.07 15.06
C GLN A 23 -3.59 -3.04 15.83
N HIS A 24 -4.05 -4.28 16.01
CA HIS A 24 -3.23 -5.35 16.57
C HIS A 24 -2.03 -5.64 15.67
N VAL A 25 -0.88 -5.85 16.29
CA VAL A 25 0.34 -6.26 15.59
C VAL A 25 0.27 -7.75 15.34
N LEU A 26 0.50 -8.16 14.09
CA LEU A 26 0.72 -9.55 13.72
C LEU A 26 2.23 -9.83 13.69
N GLN A 27 2.64 -10.98 14.23
CA GLN A 27 4.00 -11.51 14.12
C GLN A 27 3.89 -12.96 13.64
N GLU A 28 4.62 -13.32 12.58
CA GLU A 28 4.54 -14.66 11.97
C GLU A 28 3.08 -15.08 11.65
N GLN A 29 2.26 -14.11 11.24
CA GLN A 29 0.81 -14.26 10.98
C GLN A 29 -0.05 -14.54 12.24
N ILE A 30 0.52 -14.53 13.43
CA ILE A 30 -0.19 -14.68 14.70
C ILE A 30 -0.51 -13.28 15.27
N GLN A 31 -1.77 -13.05 15.62
CA GLN A 31 -2.19 -11.82 16.28
C GLN A 31 -1.60 -11.76 17.70
N THR A 32 -0.93 -10.65 18.02
CA THR A 32 -0.39 -10.40 19.36
C THR A 32 -1.30 -9.49 20.17
N THR A 33 -1.03 -9.39 21.47
CA THR A 33 -1.68 -8.41 22.37
C THR A 33 -1.20 -6.98 22.14
N ARG A 34 -0.11 -6.78 21.40
CA ARG A 34 0.44 -5.45 21.12
C ARG A 34 -0.42 -4.74 20.08
N THR A 35 -0.67 -3.46 20.31
CA THR A 35 -1.32 -2.58 19.33
C THR A 35 -0.36 -1.51 18.85
N LYS A 36 -0.65 -0.98 17.67
CA LYS A 36 0.02 0.22 17.12
C LYS A 36 -1.01 1.16 16.50
N PRO A 37 -0.80 2.48 16.57
CA PRO A 37 -1.59 3.41 15.76
C PRO A 37 -1.25 3.20 14.28
N VAL A 38 -2.29 3.19 13.44
CA VAL A 38 -2.16 3.22 11.98
C VAL A 38 -3.08 4.29 11.44
N VAL A 39 -2.70 4.91 10.32
CA VAL A 39 -3.52 5.91 9.64
C VAL A 39 -4.86 5.29 9.29
N ASP A 40 -5.94 5.99 9.63
CA ASP A 40 -7.28 5.64 9.20
C ASP A 40 -7.58 6.38 7.89
N HIS A 41 -7.52 5.63 6.78
CA HIS A 41 -7.57 6.22 5.45
C HIS A 41 -8.98 6.65 5.08
N GLN A 42 -9.11 7.88 4.58
CA GLN A 42 -10.33 8.34 3.94
C GLN A 42 -10.61 7.50 2.68
N PRO A 43 -11.88 7.12 2.40
CA PRO A 43 -12.26 6.21 1.32
C PRO A 43 -12.19 6.91 -0.05
N THR A 44 -10.98 7.30 -0.45
CA THR A 44 -10.69 8.08 -1.65
C THR A 44 -9.84 7.25 -2.62
N PRO A 45 -10.05 7.36 -3.93
CA PRO A 45 -9.37 6.54 -4.92
C PRO A 45 -7.97 7.09 -5.31
N HIS A 46 -7.27 7.77 -4.41
CA HIS A 46 -5.95 8.35 -4.70
C HIS A 46 -4.83 7.44 -4.23
N PHE A 47 -4.08 6.88 -5.17
CA PHE A 47 -3.01 5.94 -4.88
C PHE A 47 -1.77 6.21 -5.74
N PHE A 48 -0.61 5.94 -5.16
CA PHE A 48 0.64 5.82 -5.87
C PHE A 48 0.94 4.35 -6.12
N LEU A 49 1.28 4.01 -7.36
CA LEU A 49 1.83 2.70 -7.71
C LEU A 49 3.34 2.75 -7.56
N ASN A 50 3.88 1.99 -6.60
CA ASN A 50 5.33 1.88 -6.45
C ASN A 50 5.89 0.88 -7.49
N THR A 51 6.47 1.43 -8.55
CA THR A 51 7.05 0.67 -9.68
C THR A 51 8.41 0.07 -9.36
N TYR A 52 9.03 0.49 -8.26
CA TYR A 52 10.35 0.04 -7.80
C TYR A 52 10.24 -1.03 -6.70
N SER A 53 9.10 -1.71 -6.62
CA SER A 53 8.88 -2.80 -5.67
C SER A 53 9.89 -3.94 -5.91
N ILE A 54 10.66 -4.29 -4.88
CA ILE A 54 11.91 -5.09 -4.95
C ILE A 54 11.78 -6.39 -5.75
N HIS A 55 10.63 -7.06 -5.68
CA HIS A 55 10.45 -8.39 -6.29
C HIS A 55 9.69 -8.38 -7.63
N ASN A 56 8.97 -7.30 -7.94
CA ASN A 56 8.01 -7.28 -9.06
C ASN A 56 8.20 -6.09 -10.02
N CYS A 57 9.28 -5.31 -9.86
CA CYS A 57 9.47 -4.06 -10.58
C CYS A 57 9.43 -4.21 -12.11
N ASP A 58 10.04 -5.26 -12.66
CA ASP A 58 10.07 -5.47 -14.12
C ASP A 58 8.69 -5.79 -14.69
N HIS A 59 7.95 -6.70 -14.04
CA HIS A 59 6.57 -7.02 -14.41
C HIS A 59 5.67 -5.78 -14.32
N ILE A 60 5.82 -4.98 -13.26
CA ILE A 60 5.04 -3.75 -13.07
C ILE A 60 5.38 -2.73 -14.16
N ARG A 61 6.67 -2.51 -14.46
CA ARG A 61 7.09 -1.55 -15.47
C ARG A 61 6.66 -1.91 -16.88
N LEU A 62 6.55 -3.20 -17.22
CA LEU A 62 6.13 -3.66 -18.55
C LEU A 62 4.67 -3.34 -18.85
N VAL A 63 3.82 -3.26 -17.82
CA VAL A 63 2.37 -3.02 -17.98
C VAL A 63 1.97 -1.55 -17.80
N ILE A 64 2.91 -0.68 -17.43
CA ILE A 64 2.65 0.76 -17.30
C ILE A 64 2.67 1.40 -18.69
N PRO A 65 1.59 2.12 -19.08
CA PRO A 65 1.56 2.89 -20.31
C PRO A 65 2.73 3.87 -20.39
N GLU A 66 3.29 4.06 -21.58
CA GLU A 66 4.46 4.93 -21.78
C GLU A 66 4.21 6.37 -21.30
N ALA A 67 2.98 6.87 -21.43
CA ALA A 67 2.59 8.20 -20.93
C ALA A 67 2.65 8.37 -19.40
N LEU A 68 2.76 7.27 -18.64
CA LEU A 68 2.81 7.22 -17.18
C LEU A 68 4.14 6.69 -16.64
N ARG A 69 5.12 6.45 -17.52
CA ARG A 69 6.43 5.90 -17.18
C ARG A 69 7.42 7.01 -16.86
#